data_AF-A0A2K3DAM4-F1
#
_entry.id   AF-A0A2K3DAM4-F1
#
_cell.length_a   1.000
_cell.length_b   1.000
_cell.length_c   1.000
_cell.angle_alpha   90.00
_cell.angle_beta   90.00
_cell.angle_gamma   90.00
#
_symmetry.space_group_name_H-M   'P 1'
#
loop_
_entity.id
_entity.type
_entity.pdbx_description
1 polymer ?
#
loop_
_entity_poly.entity_id
_entity_poly.type
_entity_poly.pdbx_seq_one_letter_code
_entity_poly.pdbx_strand_id
1 'polypeptide(L)'
;MKTSFFVVAAVALYLGQLALAAQRNPRTDEDILPGWMGTDFKPDVVQPDLISHRLGKMKVLDADARIFLIEHFLTDEEADHIVQVSERRLERSGVVATNGGSEESQIRTSFGVFLERGEDPVVKGVEERISALTLMPVGNGEGLQVLRYQKEQKYDAHWDYFFHKDGIANGGNRYATVLMYLVDTEEGGETVFPNIAAPGGENVGFSECARYHLAAKPKKGTAILFHSIKPTGELERKSLHTACPVIKGIKWSAAKWIHVGHYAMGNEQAEMIEQHPQPKVKPQNLPPGCEDSDEMCPDWAEAGECERNASFMIGTRARPGKCVASCKRCDVVVDTGAERTQSEWKKSQTGSRRSLGA
;
A
#
# COMPACT_ATOMS: atom_id res chain seq x y z
N MET A 1 -31.37 59.17 27.84
CA MET A 1 -31.22 58.53 26.51
C MET A 1 -30.25 57.38 26.65
N LYS A 2 -30.74 56.16 26.38
CA LYS A 2 -30.02 54.89 26.50
C LYS A 2 -29.40 54.57 25.14
N THR A 3 -28.09 54.72 24.97
CA THR A 3 -27.35 54.20 23.80
C THR A 3 -25.85 54.30 24.09
N SER A 4 -25.29 53.37 24.87
CA SER A 4 -23.82 53.18 24.87
C SER A 4 -23.31 51.88 25.53
N PHE A 5 -24.15 50.93 25.91
CA PHE A 5 -23.71 49.68 26.56
C PHE A 5 -23.81 48.41 25.71
N PHE A 6 -24.26 48.50 24.45
CA PHE A 6 -24.49 47.31 23.61
C PHE A 6 -23.41 47.01 22.56
N VAL A 7 -22.38 47.83 22.40
CA VAL A 7 -21.35 47.61 21.36
C VAL A 7 -20.08 46.95 21.89
N VAL A 8 -19.78 47.05 23.20
CA VAL A 8 -18.55 46.46 23.77
C VAL A 8 -18.71 44.97 24.11
N ALA A 9 -19.93 44.50 24.38
CA ALA A 9 -20.20 43.08 24.67
C ALA A 9 -20.17 42.19 23.39
N ALA A 10 -20.43 42.77 22.21
CA ALA A 10 -20.46 42.01 20.96
C ALA A 10 -19.05 41.75 20.36
N VAL A 11 -18.05 42.57 20.68
CA VAL A 11 -16.68 42.38 20.16
C VAL A 11 -15.87 41.39 21.01
N ALA A 12 -16.13 41.33 22.32
CA ALA A 12 -15.50 40.34 23.21
C ALA A 12 -15.99 38.90 22.97
N LEU A 13 -17.22 38.73 22.47
CA LEU A 13 -17.76 37.42 22.08
C LEU A 13 -17.28 36.96 20.69
N TYR A 14 -16.82 37.87 19.83
CA TYR A 14 -16.32 37.52 18.50
C TYR A 14 -14.81 37.25 18.44
N LEU A 15 -14.03 37.78 19.39
CA LEU A 15 -12.60 37.49 19.54
C LEU A 15 -12.30 36.29 20.47
N GLY A 16 -13.31 35.80 21.20
CA GLY A 16 -13.23 34.56 21.98
C GLY A 16 -13.52 33.27 21.19
N GLN A 17 -13.89 33.38 19.91
CA GLN A 17 -14.26 32.22 19.05
C GLN A 17 -13.20 31.87 17.99
N LEU A 18 -12.01 32.47 18.03
CA LEU A 18 -10.90 32.15 17.12
C LEU A 18 -9.66 31.56 17.81
N ALA A 19 -9.80 31.11 19.06
CA ALA A 19 -8.72 30.44 19.82
C ALA A 19 -9.06 28.99 20.22
N LEU A 20 -9.98 28.35 19.48
CA LEU A 20 -10.19 26.89 19.51
C LEU A 20 -9.75 26.27 18.17
N ALA A 21 -8.60 26.71 17.67
CA ALA A 21 -7.82 25.88 16.76
C ALA A 21 -7.27 24.72 17.59
N ALA A 22 -7.96 23.58 17.50
CA ALA A 22 -7.58 22.25 17.96
C ALA A 22 -6.27 22.20 18.74
N GLN A 23 -6.38 22.23 20.07
CA GLN A 23 -5.34 21.70 20.94
C GLN A 23 -5.18 20.23 20.54
N ARG A 24 -4.20 19.95 19.66
CA ARG A 24 -3.81 18.58 19.31
C ARG A 24 -3.46 17.89 20.62
N ASN A 25 -4.31 16.96 21.02
CA ASN A 25 -4.05 16.07 22.14
C ASN A 25 -2.71 15.36 21.84
N PRO A 26 -1.66 15.51 22.68
CA PRO A 26 -0.44 14.74 22.52
C PRO A 26 -0.75 13.32 23.01
N ARG A 27 -1.34 12.51 22.12
CA ARG A 27 -1.69 11.11 22.39
C ARG A 27 -0.40 10.32 22.61
N THR A 28 -0.30 9.68 23.78
CA THR A 28 0.72 8.67 24.09
C THR A 28 0.42 7.38 23.31
N ASP A 29 1.48 6.68 22.89
CA ASP A 29 1.50 5.58 21.90
C ASP A 29 0.65 4.33 22.23
N GLU A 30 -0.15 4.33 23.30
CA GLU A 30 -0.90 3.15 23.77
C GLU A 30 -2.40 3.14 23.40
N ASP A 31 -2.98 4.24 22.90
CA ASP A 31 -4.44 4.38 22.71
C ASP A 31 -4.92 4.53 21.24
N ILE A 32 -4.12 4.10 20.25
CA ILE A 32 -4.56 4.09 18.85
C ILE A 32 -5.16 2.71 18.52
N LEU A 33 -6.44 2.52 18.86
CA LEU A 33 -7.20 1.37 18.36
C LEU A 33 -7.40 1.50 16.85
N PRO A 34 -6.99 0.50 16.03
CA PRO A 34 -7.28 0.49 14.61
C PRO A 34 -8.78 0.18 14.38
N GLY A 35 -9.51 1.10 13.74
CA GLY A 35 -10.93 0.90 13.40
C GLY A 35 -11.44 1.95 12.42
N TRP A 36 -12.37 1.55 11.55
CA TRP A 36 -13.08 2.41 10.60
C TRP A 36 -14.40 2.85 11.21
N MET A 37 -14.64 4.17 11.33
CA MET A 37 -15.98 4.71 11.61
C MET A 37 -16.82 4.55 10.33
N GLY A 38 -17.45 3.39 10.12
CA GLY A 38 -18.18 3.15 8.86
C GLY A 38 -19.20 2.01 8.83
N THR A 39 -19.24 1.14 9.84
CA THR A 39 -20.40 0.29 10.12
C THR A 39 -20.67 0.39 11.62
N ASP A 40 -21.93 0.45 12.03
CA ASP A 40 -22.28 0.57 13.45
C ASP A 40 -21.59 -0.56 14.24
N PHE A 41 -20.53 -0.22 14.96
CA PHE A 41 -19.79 -1.14 15.81
C PHE A 41 -20.79 -1.74 16.80
N LYS A 42 -21.06 -3.04 16.68
CA LYS A 42 -21.90 -3.80 17.60
C LYS A 42 -21.00 -4.45 18.66
N PRO A 43 -20.85 -3.84 19.85
CA PRO A 43 -19.92 -4.31 20.89
C PRO A 43 -20.21 -5.74 21.36
N ASP A 44 -21.43 -6.21 21.16
CA ASP A 44 -21.91 -7.55 21.55
C ASP A 44 -21.20 -8.70 20.81
N VAL A 45 -20.42 -8.41 19.76
CA VAL A 45 -19.69 -9.40 18.93
C VAL A 45 -18.27 -9.66 19.45
N VAL A 46 -17.73 -8.81 20.33
CA VAL A 46 -16.37 -8.98 20.85
C VAL A 46 -16.42 -9.86 22.10
N GLN A 47 -15.95 -11.11 22.00
CA GLN A 47 -15.65 -11.88 23.20
C GLN A 47 -14.51 -11.19 23.96
N PRO A 48 -14.72 -10.70 25.20
CA PRO A 48 -13.77 -9.82 25.88
C PRO A 48 -12.38 -10.41 26.19
N ASP A 49 -12.16 -11.71 25.97
CA ASP A 49 -10.98 -12.41 26.52
C ASP A 49 -9.99 -12.96 25.48
N LEU A 50 -10.21 -12.79 24.17
CA LEU A 50 -9.29 -13.36 23.16
C LEU A 50 -7.94 -12.64 23.04
N ILE A 51 -7.88 -11.36 23.39
CA ILE A 51 -6.64 -10.54 23.33
C ILE A 51 -5.91 -10.51 24.68
N SER A 52 -6.64 -10.58 25.80
CA SER A 52 -6.11 -10.49 27.18
C SER A 52 -5.07 -11.59 27.51
N HIS A 53 -5.19 -12.77 26.88
CA HIS A 53 -4.34 -13.92 27.20
C HIS A 53 -3.06 -14.03 26.38
N ARG A 54 -2.82 -13.15 25.39
CA ARG A 54 -1.54 -13.11 24.66
C ARG A 54 -0.91 -11.74 24.81
N LEU A 55 0.24 -11.69 25.47
CA LEU A 55 1.12 -10.52 25.60
C LEU A 55 1.74 -10.13 24.24
N GLY A 56 0.91 -9.95 23.21
CA GLY A 56 1.36 -9.50 21.91
C GLY A 56 1.83 -8.06 22.02
N LYS A 57 3.11 -7.81 21.77
CA LYS A 57 3.65 -6.47 21.78
C LYS A 57 3.40 -5.82 20.43
N MET A 58 2.53 -4.81 20.41
CA MET A 58 2.34 -3.96 19.23
C MET A 58 3.41 -2.88 19.20
N LYS A 59 4.06 -2.71 18.05
CA LYS A 59 4.98 -1.62 17.74
C LYS A 59 4.38 -0.80 16.62
N VAL A 60 4.25 0.50 16.83
CA VAL A 60 3.89 1.45 15.78
C VAL A 60 5.10 1.63 14.86
N LEU A 61 4.97 1.22 13.60
CA LEU A 61 6.00 1.44 12.59
C LEU A 61 5.81 2.79 11.90
N ASP A 62 4.57 3.13 11.58
CA ASP A 62 4.18 4.46 11.08
C ASP A 62 2.74 4.77 11.54
N ALA A 63 2.56 5.84 12.31
CA ALA A 63 1.26 6.22 12.86
C ALA A 63 0.33 6.87 11.82
N ASP A 64 0.89 7.56 10.83
CA ASP A 64 0.14 8.31 9.82
C ASP A 64 -0.47 7.35 8.79
N ALA A 65 0.36 6.45 8.25
CA ALA A 65 -0.05 5.37 7.36
C ALA A 65 -0.73 4.20 8.11
N ARG A 66 -0.70 4.21 9.45
CA ARG A 66 -1.25 3.16 10.34
C ARG A 66 -0.70 1.78 10.00
N ILE A 67 0.61 1.65 10.16
CA ILE A 67 1.39 0.42 9.99
C ILE A 67 1.90 -0.02 11.37
N PHE A 68 1.57 -1.25 11.74
CA PHE A 68 1.87 -1.81 13.06
C PHE A 68 2.53 -3.18 12.90
N LEU A 69 3.54 -3.46 13.73
CA LEU A 69 4.12 -4.80 13.88
C LEU A 69 3.60 -5.40 15.18
N ILE A 70 3.04 -6.60 15.11
CA ILE A 70 2.49 -7.33 16.24
C ILE A 70 3.40 -8.54 16.50
N GLU A 71 4.15 -8.48 17.59
CA GLU A 71 4.99 -9.60 18.03
C GLU A 71 4.12 -10.67 18.70
N HIS A 72 4.47 -11.94 18.51
CA HIS A 72 3.75 -13.08 19.11
C HIS A 72 2.25 -13.11 18.74
N PHE A 73 1.91 -12.73 17.52
CA PHE A 73 0.54 -12.80 17.00
C PHE A 73 0.08 -14.25 16.81
N LEU A 74 0.94 -15.09 16.21
CA LEU A 74 0.75 -16.53 16.15
C LEU A 74 1.65 -17.21 17.18
N THR A 75 1.17 -18.35 17.68
CA THR A 75 2.05 -19.36 18.31
C THR A 75 2.87 -20.07 17.25
N ASP A 76 3.95 -20.72 17.69
CA ASP A 76 4.77 -21.52 16.77
C ASP A 76 3.98 -22.68 16.18
N GLU A 77 3.09 -23.29 16.97
CA GLU A 77 2.21 -24.38 16.57
C GLU A 77 1.17 -23.94 15.53
N GLU A 78 0.57 -22.75 15.70
CA GLU A 78 -0.34 -22.17 14.70
C GLU A 78 0.38 -21.90 13.38
N ALA A 79 1.58 -21.32 13.44
CA ALA A 79 2.38 -21.04 12.25
C ALA A 79 2.78 -22.33 11.52
N ASP A 80 3.24 -23.34 12.25
CA ASP A 80 3.61 -24.65 11.67
C ASP A 80 2.41 -25.38 11.08
N HIS A 81 1.26 -25.33 11.77
CA HIS A 81 0.01 -25.92 11.28
C HIS A 81 -0.40 -25.30 9.93
N ILE A 82 -0.39 -23.97 9.82
CA ILE A 82 -0.73 -23.27 8.57
C ILE A 82 0.24 -23.70 7.44
N VAL A 83 1.55 -23.78 7.71
CA VAL A 83 2.51 -24.28 6.72
C VAL A 83 2.18 -25.70 6.29
N GLN A 84 1.89 -26.59 7.25
CA GLN A 84 1.61 -28.01 6.99
C GLN A 84 0.37 -28.24 6.12
N VAL A 85 -0.74 -27.55 6.40
CA VAL A 85 -1.99 -27.69 5.63
C VAL A 85 -1.90 -27.04 4.24
N SER A 86 -1.00 -26.08 4.07
CA SER A 86 -0.77 -25.39 2.80
C SER A 86 0.23 -26.12 1.89
N GLU A 87 1.28 -26.73 2.45
CA GLU A 87 2.40 -27.29 1.67
C GLU A 87 1.96 -28.32 0.62
N ARG A 88 0.95 -29.13 0.92
CA ARG A 88 0.43 -30.15 -0.01
C ARG A 88 -0.37 -29.60 -1.18
N ARG A 89 -0.72 -28.32 -1.15
CA ARG A 89 -1.64 -27.65 -2.09
C ARG A 89 -1.01 -26.43 -2.78
N LEU A 90 0.29 -26.19 -2.57
CA LEU A 90 0.96 -25.03 -3.15
C LEU A 90 1.04 -25.13 -4.68
N GLU A 91 0.51 -24.11 -5.34
CA GLU A 91 0.63 -23.90 -6.79
C GLU A 91 1.42 -22.63 -7.09
N ARG A 92 1.83 -22.41 -8.35
CA ARG A 92 2.54 -21.18 -8.73
C ARG A 92 1.60 -19.98 -8.55
N SER A 93 2.03 -18.94 -7.83
CA SER A 93 1.17 -17.78 -7.55
C SER A 93 0.95 -16.91 -8.80
N GLY A 94 -0.30 -16.59 -9.13
CA GLY A 94 -0.64 -15.60 -10.17
C GLY A 94 -0.89 -14.19 -9.61
N VAL A 95 -1.15 -13.18 -10.45
CA VAL A 95 -1.67 -11.87 -10.03
C VAL A 95 -3.10 -11.71 -10.53
N VAL A 96 -3.93 -10.92 -9.83
CA VAL A 96 -5.27 -10.56 -10.33
C VAL A 96 -5.08 -9.70 -11.58
N ALA A 97 -5.44 -10.25 -12.73
CA ALA A 97 -5.45 -9.54 -14.00
C ALA A 97 -6.55 -8.47 -13.99
N THR A 98 -6.43 -7.50 -14.89
CA THR A 98 -7.38 -6.38 -15.05
C THR A 98 -8.82 -6.83 -15.36
N ASN A 99 -9.03 -8.10 -15.69
CA ASN A 99 -10.33 -8.73 -15.93
C ASN A 99 -10.84 -9.58 -14.75
N GLY A 100 -10.17 -9.56 -13.59
CA GLY A 100 -10.54 -10.34 -12.41
C GLY A 100 -10.07 -11.80 -12.40
N GLY A 101 -9.34 -12.26 -13.41
CA GLY A 101 -8.72 -13.60 -13.46
C GLY A 101 -7.34 -13.66 -12.79
N SER A 102 -6.75 -14.85 -12.66
CA SER A 102 -5.38 -15.05 -12.16
C SER A 102 -4.43 -15.39 -13.31
N GLU A 103 -3.35 -14.61 -13.50
CA GLU A 103 -2.33 -14.86 -14.53
C GLU A 103 -0.94 -15.12 -13.92
N GLU A 104 -0.17 -16.05 -14.51
CA GLU A 104 1.23 -16.27 -14.13
C GLU A 104 2.06 -15.00 -14.35
N SER A 105 2.80 -14.56 -13.33
CA SER A 105 3.45 -13.25 -13.35
C SER A 105 4.96 -13.34 -13.12
N GLN A 106 5.69 -12.40 -13.72
CA GLN A 106 7.08 -12.10 -13.35
C GLN A 106 7.16 -11.14 -12.14
N ILE A 107 6.02 -10.50 -11.80
CA ILE A 107 5.86 -9.52 -10.71
C ILE A 107 5.79 -10.23 -9.36
N ARG A 108 5.13 -11.40 -9.32
CA ARG A 108 5.02 -12.29 -8.16
C ARG A 108 5.50 -13.67 -8.54
N THR A 109 6.63 -14.09 -7.96
CA THR A 109 7.29 -15.35 -8.33
C THR A 109 7.14 -16.46 -7.30
N SER A 110 6.32 -16.24 -6.26
CA SER A 110 6.06 -17.20 -5.18
C SER A 110 5.21 -18.40 -5.60
N PHE A 111 5.11 -19.38 -4.71
CA PHE A 111 4.05 -20.37 -4.69
C PHE A 111 2.99 -19.96 -3.67
N GLY A 112 1.72 -20.31 -3.90
CA GLY A 112 0.67 -19.98 -2.96
C GLY A 112 -0.57 -20.86 -3.04
N VAL A 113 -1.41 -20.73 -2.02
CA VAL A 113 -2.70 -21.39 -1.87
C VAL A 113 -3.61 -20.51 -1.03
N PHE A 114 -4.91 -20.56 -1.27
CA PHE A 114 -5.90 -20.00 -0.35
C PHE A 114 -6.43 -21.10 0.58
N LEU A 115 -6.45 -20.80 1.87
CA LEU A 115 -7.25 -21.54 2.84
C LEU A 115 -8.61 -20.85 2.93
N GLU A 116 -9.69 -21.62 2.89
CA GLU A 116 -11.05 -21.12 3.06
C GLU A 116 -11.22 -20.51 4.46
N ARG A 117 -12.16 -19.58 4.59
CA ARG A 117 -12.47 -18.98 5.90
C ARG A 117 -13.03 -20.03 6.83
N GLY A 118 -12.44 -20.14 8.01
CA GLY A 118 -12.75 -21.16 8.99
C GLY A 118 -12.52 -22.59 8.49
N GLU A 119 -11.57 -22.82 7.57
CA GLU A 119 -11.31 -24.15 6.99
C GLU A 119 -11.06 -25.23 8.05
N ASP A 120 -10.38 -24.88 9.14
CA ASP A 120 -10.20 -25.73 10.30
C ASP A 120 -10.21 -24.92 11.61
N PRO A 121 -10.26 -25.58 12.80
CA PRO A 121 -10.32 -24.87 14.09
C PRO A 121 -9.14 -23.94 14.37
N VAL A 122 -7.94 -24.23 13.85
CA VAL A 122 -6.74 -23.40 14.05
C VAL A 122 -6.83 -22.16 13.19
N VAL A 123 -7.13 -22.32 11.89
CA VAL A 123 -7.36 -21.21 10.95
C VAL A 123 -8.48 -20.30 11.47
N LYS A 124 -9.60 -20.90 11.89
CA LYS A 124 -10.73 -20.15 12.47
C LYS A 124 -10.32 -19.32 13.68
N GLY A 125 -9.56 -19.89 14.62
CA GLY A 125 -9.09 -19.17 15.81
C GLY A 125 -8.13 -18.02 15.49
N VAL A 126 -7.30 -18.17 14.43
CA VAL A 126 -6.46 -17.08 13.92
C VAL A 126 -7.32 -15.97 13.29
N GLU A 127 -8.33 -16.31 12.51
CA GLU A 127 -9.23 -15.33 11.88
C GLU A 127 -10.09 -14.57 12.89
N GLU A 128 -10.57 -15.23 13.95
CA GLU A 128 -11.24 -14.58 15.08
C GLU A 128 -10.30 -13.58 15.79
N ARG A 129 -9.02 -13.93 15.93
CA ARG A 129 -8.00 -13.02 16.48
C ARG A 129 -7.72 -11.83 15.56
N ILE A 130 -7.68 -12.05 14.24
CA ILE A 130 -7.55 -10.96 13.25
C ILE A 130 -8.76 -10.03 13.35
N SER A 131 -9.98 -10.58 13.47
CA SER A 131 -11.20 -9.80 13.65
C SER A 131 -11.12 -8.95 14.91
N ALA A 132 -10.69 -9.52 16.04
CA ALA A 132 -10.51 -8.77 17.28
C ALA A 132 -9.41 -7.69 17.17
N LEU A 133 -8.29 -7.98 16.50
CA LEU A 133 -7.19 -7.03 16.28
C LEU A 133 -7.63 -5.82 15.44
N THR A 134 -8.43 -6.05 14.41
CA THR A 134 -8.79 -5.04 13.41
C THR A 134 -10.14 -4.37 13.66
N LEU A 135 -10.90 -4.88 14.63
CA LEU A 135 -12.28 -4.50 14.93
C LEU A 135 -13.23 -4.67 13.72
N MET A 136 -12.87 -5.55 12.79
CA MET A 136 -13.68 -5.87 11.62
C MET A 136 -14.27 -7.27 11.76
N PRO A 137 -15.51 -7.54 11.30
CA PRO A 137 -16.07 -8.89 11.33
C PRO A 137 -15.22 -9.90 10.55
N VAL A 138 -15.17 -11.15 11.01
CA VAL A 138 -14.51 -12.26 10.28
C VAL A 138 -15.01 -12.37 8.84
N GLY A 139 -16.30 -12.09 8.62
CA GLY A 139 -16.95 -12.11 7.31
C GLY A 139 -16.45 -11.05 6.31
N ASN A 140 -15.72 -10.02 6.76
CA ASN A 140 -15.11 -9.04 5.86
C ASN A 140 -13.80 -9.56 5.25
N GLY A 141 -13.25 -10.64 5.78
CA GLY A 141 -12.01 -11.22 5.32
C GLY A 141 -12.20 -12.21 4.17
N GLU A 142 -11.33 -12.11 3.16
CA GLU A 142 -11.07 -13.20 2.20
C GLU A 142 -10.52 -14.44 2.91
N GLY A 143 -10.35 -15.57 2.22
CA GLY A 143 -9.55 -16.70 2.72
C GLY A 143 -8.10 -16.30 3.03
N LEU A 144 -7.38 -17.09 3.83
CA LEU A 144 -5.97 -16.85 4.10
C LEU A 144 -5.13 -17.21 2.87
N GLN A 145 -4.47 -16.22 2.27
CA GLN A 145 -3.52 -16.47 1.19
C GLN A 145 -2.15 -16.83 1.77
N VAL A 146 -1.80 -18.11 1.70
CA VAL A 146 -0.49 -18.59 2.13
C VAL A 146 0.47 -18.57 0.95
N LEU A 147 1.67 -18.02 1.16
CA LEU A 147 2.69 -17.77 0.15
C LEU A 147 4.04 -18.32 0.61
N ARG A 148 4.78 -18.91 -0.32
CA ARG A 148 6.14 -19.41 -0.12
C ARG A 148 7.09 -18.79 -1.15
N TYR A 149 8.14 -18.15 -0.65
CA TYR A 149 9.23 -17.57 -1.44
C TYR A 149 10.52 -18.32 -1.18
N GLN A 150 11.09 -18.89 -2.24
CA GLN A 150 12.43 -19.45 -2.28
C GLN A 150 13.47 -18.35 -2.56
N LYS A 151 14.75 -18.73 -2.57
CA LYS A 151 15.85 -17.84 -2.92
C LYS A 151 15.56 -17.06 -4.21
N GLU A 152 15.87 -15.76 -4.21
CA GLU A 152 15.64 -14.79 -5.29
C GLU A 152 14.17 -14.49 -5.65
N GLN A 153 13.21 -15.26 -5.12
CA GLN A 153 11.79 -14.95 -5.33
C GLN A 153 11.38 -13.71 -4.55
N LYS A 154 10.49 -12.93 -5.15
CA LYS A 154 10.05 -11.62 -4.66
C LYS A 154 8.59 -11.34 -5.02
N TYR A 155 8.08 -10.23 -4.51
CA TYR A 155 6.86 -9.61 -5.00
C TYR A 155 7.13 -8.14 -5.18
N ASP A 156 7.05 -7.62 -6.40
CA ASP A 156 7.25 -6.20 -6.68
C ASP A 156 6.22 -5.30 -5.94
N ALA A 157 6.55 -4.02 -5.88
CA ALA A 157 5.76 -3.04 -5.14
C ALA A 157 4.33 -2.92 -5.67
N HIS A 158 3.36 -3.03 -4.76
CA HIS A 158 1.95 -2.95 -5.08
C HIS A 158 1.13 -2.41 -3.89
N TRP A 159 -0.12 -2.06 -4.18
CA TRP A 159 -1.14 -1.83 -3.17
C TRP A 159 -2.07 -3.04 -3.11
N ASP A 160 -2.60 -3.31 -1.92
CA ASP A 160 -3.59 -4.36 -1.75
C ASP A 160 -4.98 -3.94 -2.18
N TYR A 161 -5.29 -2.65 -2.16
CA TYR A 161 -6.56 -2.11 -2.61
C TYR A 161 -6.69 -2.10 -4.15
N PHE A 162 -7.93 -2.07 -4.62
CA PHE A 162 -8.27 -2.02 -6.02
C PHE A 162 -8.45 -0.58 -6.52
N PHE A 163 -8.02 -0.33 -7.76
CA PHE A 163 -8.26 0.95 -8.45
C PHE A 163 -9.51 0.91 -9.34
N HIS A 164 -9.95 -0.29 -9.73
CA HIS A 164 -11.04 -0.51 -10.66
C HIS A 164 -12.32 -0.93 -9.95
N LYS A 165 -13.46 -0.56 -10.52
CA LYS A 165 -14.79 -0.85 -9.95
C LYS A 165 -15.09 -2.35 -9.83
N ASP A 166 -14.54 -3.17 -10.72
CA ASP A 166 -14.79 -4.62 -10.70
C ASP A 166 -14.14 -5.29 -9.49
N GLY A 167 -12.97 -4.79 -9.06
CA GLY A 167 -12.26 -5.30 -7.88
C GLY A 167 -12.98 -5.03 -6.55
N ILE A 168 -13.92 -4.08 -6.53
CA ILE A 168 -14.68 -3.72 -5.32
C ILE A 168 -16.10 -4.32 -5.30
N ALA A 169 -16.44 -5.18 -6.27
CA ALA A 169 -17.78 -5.74 -6.38
C ALA A 169 -18.14 -6.73 -5.24
N ASN A 170 -17.14 -7.32 -4.58
CA ASN A 170 -17.35 -8.23 -3.46
C ASN A 170 -16.84 -7.60 -2.16
N GLY A 171 -17.76 -7.10 -1.32
CA GLY A 171 -17.42 -6.50 -0.02
C GLY A 171 -16.75 -5.12 -0.10
N GLY A 172 -16.66 -4.50 -1.28
CA GLY A 172 -15.94 -3.23 -1.46
C GLY A 172 -14.43 -3.40 -1.50
N ASN A 173 -13.69 -2.30 -1.41
CA ASN A 173 -12.23 -2.32 -1.40
C ASN A 173 -11.65 -2.89 -0.10
N ARG A 174 -10.41 -3.35 -0.18
CA ARG A 174 -9.64 -3.84 0.98
C ARG A 174 -9.29 -2.67 1.89
N TYR A 175 -9.82 -2.70 3.10
CA TYR A 175 -9.58 -1.73 4.16
C TYR A 175 -8.19 -1.89 4.79
N ALA A 176 -7.81 -3.14 5.09
CA ALA A 176 -6.57 -3.45 5.77
C ALA A 176 -6.05 -4.84 5.40
N THR A 177 -4.76 -5.04 5.64
CA THR A 177 -4.08 -6.31 5.44
C THR A 177 -3.39 -6.70 6.74
N VAL A 178 -3.58 -7.97 7.14
CA VAL A 178 -2.75 -8.61 8.17
C VAL A 178 -1.85 -9.63 7.48
N LEU A 179 -0.55 -9.33 7.43
CA LEU A 179 0.48 -10.20 6.87
C LEU A 179 1.22 -10.89 8.00
N MET A 180 1.05 -12.20 8.13
CA MET A 180 1.68 -13.03 9.16
C MET A 180 2.90 -13.75 8.61
N TYR A 181 3.98 -13.82 9.39
CA TYR A 181 5.17 -14.59 9.05
C TYR A 181 5.14 -15.94 9.73
N LEU A 182 5.27 -17.00 8.93
CA LEU A 182 5.10 -18.38 9.40
C LEU A 182 6.42 -19.09 9.70
N VAL A 183 7.54 -18.55 9.18
CA VAL A 183 8.90 -19.10 9.34
C VAL A 183 9.88 -17.95 9.52
N ASP A 184 10.95 -18.16 10.29
CA ASP A 184 12.09 -17.25 10.38
C ASP A 184 12.92 -17.31 9.09
N THR A 185 12.94 -16.22 8.32
CA THR A 185 13.82 -16.14 7.14
C THR A 185 15.21 -15.72 7.56
N GLU A 186 16.23 -16.43 7.09
CA GLU A 186 17.62 -16.18 7.48
C GLU A 186 18.15 -14.83 6.99
N GLU A 187 17.93 -14.50 5.71
CA GLU A 187 18.39 -13.25 5.11
C GLU A 187 17.49 -12.80 3.95
N GLY A 188 17.17 -11.51 3.90
CA GLY A 188 16.23 -10.93 2.95
C GLY A 188 14.76 -11.21 3.31
N GLY A 189 13.88 -11.13 2.32
CA GLY A 189 12.46 -11.42 2.52
C GLY A 189 11.68 -10.36 3.30
N GLU A 190 12.26 -9.19 3.57
CA GLU A 190 11.59 -8.12 4.30
C GLU A 190 10.31 -7.66 3.59
N THR A 191 9.31 -7.25 4.38
CA THR A 191 8.19 -6.46 3.86
C THR A 191 8.57 -5.00 3.99
N VAL A 192 8.60 -4.29 2.87
CA VAL A 192 9.08 -2.90 2.77
C VAL A 192 7.95 -2.01 2.31
N PHE A 193 7.89 -0.80 2.85
CA PHE A 193 6.99 0.28 2.44
C PHE A 193 7.80 1.40 1.78
N PRO A 194 8.00 1.37 0.45
CA PRO A 194 8.98 2.23 -0.23
C PRO A 194 8.67 3.73 -0.12
N ASN A 195 7.40 4.08 0.06
CA ASN A 195 6.95 5.46 0.20
C ASN A 195 7.23 6.07 1.59
N ILE A 196 7.85 5.31 2.50
CA ILE A 196 8.19 5.75 3.85
C ILE A 196 9.69 5.50 4.06
N ALA A 197 10.42 6.50 4.53
CA ALA A 197 11.85 6.39 4.80
C ALA A 197 12.13 5.48 6.01
N ALA A 198 13.30 4.85 6.04
CA ALA A 198 13.76 4.11 7.21
C ALA A 198 13.80 5.02 8.46
N PRO A 199 13.26 4.59 9.61
CA PRO A 199 13.43 5.31 10.87
C PRO A 199 14.92 5.47 11.19
N GLY A 200 15.38 6.71 11.39
CA GLY A 200 16.80 6.99 11.61
C GLY A 200 17.67 7.00 10.34
N GLY A 201 17.07 6.93 9.15
CA GLY A 201 17.72 7.06 7.85
C GLY A 201 18.25 5.76 7.26
N GLU A 202 18.63 4.79 8.08
CA GLU A 202 19.14 3.49 7.61
C GLU A 202 18.78 2.34 8.57
N ASN A 203 18.21 1.27 8.02
CA ASN A 203 17.98 0.01 8.73
C ASN A 203 19.21 -0.88 8.65
N VAL A 204 20.18 -0.68 9.55
CA VAL A 204 21.40 -1.50 9.60
C VAL A 204 21.06 -2.98 9.78
N GLY A 205 21.64 -3.83 8.93
CA GLY A 205 21.42 -5.28 8.95
C GLY A 205 20.17 -5.76 8.20
N PHE A 206 19.47 -4.87 7.49
CA PHE A 206 18.46 -5.24 6.49
C PHE A 206 19.11 -5.41 5.12
N SER A 207 18.44 -6.11 4.21
CA SER A 207 18.86 -6.22 2.81
C SER A 207 18.92 -4.86 2.13
N GLU A 208 19.67 -4.77 1.02
CA GLU A 208 19.79 -3.52 0.25
C GLU A 208 18.42 -2.96 -0.18
N CYS A 209 17.49 -3.85 -0.54
CA CYS A 209 16.10 -3.55 -0.89
C CYS A 209 15.32 -2.84 0.24
N ALA A 210 15.66 -3.11 1.50
CA ALA A 210 14.95 -2.59 2.68
C ALA A 210 15.72 -1.51 3.45
N ARG A 211 16.96 -1.22 3.05
CA ARG A 211 17.93 -0.44 3.83
C ARG A 211 17.48 0.98 4.14
N TYR A 212 16.82 1.65 3.20
CA TYR A 212 16.48 3.08 3.31
C TYR A 212 14.98 3.37 3.44
N HIS A 213 14.17 2.33 3.61
CA HIS A 213 12.72 2.42 3.67
C HIS A 213 12.17 1.83 4.96
N LEU A 214 10.96 2.19 5.37
CA LEU A 214 10.30 1.50 6.48
C LEU A 214 10.14 0.02 6.11
N ALA A 215 10.60 -0.86 6.99
CA ALA A 215 10.65 -2.28 6.70
C ALA A 215 10.48 -3.12 7.96
N ALA A 216 10.04 -4.35 7.77
CA ALA A 216 9.93 -5.35 8.82
C ALA A 216 10.52 -6.68 8.36
N LYS A 217 11.28 -7.31 9.24
CA LYS A 217 11.89 -8.61 8.99
C LYS A 217 10.88 -9.74 9.20
N PRO A 218 10.88 -10.77 8.34
CA PRO A 218 10.06 -11.96 8.52
C PRO A 218 10.56 -12.77 9.73
N LYS A 219 9.89 -12.59 10.86
CA LYS A 219 10.14 -13.37 12.09
C LYS A 219 8.91 -14.22 12.40
N LYS A 220 9.11 -15.52 12.62
CA LYS A 220 8.02 -16.46 12.86
C LYS A 220 7.10 -15.96 13.98
N GLY A 221 5.80 -16.08 13.75
CA GLY A 221 4.76 -15.70 14.68
C GLY A 221 4.48 -14.20 14.78
N THR A 222 5.25 -13.35 14.09
CA THR A 222 4.96 -11.92 14.00
C THR A 222 4.01 -11.61 12.85
N ALA A 223 3.23 -10.54 13.00
CA ALA A 223 2.31 -10.06 11.97
C ALA A 223 2.50 -8.57 11.73
N ILE A 224 2.23 -8.10 10.51
CA ILE A 224 2.13 -6.69 10.17
C ILE A 224 0.69 -6.38 9.83
N LEU A 225 0.12 -5.39 10.51
CA LEU A 225 -1.13 -4.76 10.14
C LEU A 225 -0.82 -3.46 9.43
N PHE A 226 -1.32 -3.28 8.21
CA PHE A 226 -1.27 -2.00 7.53
C PHE A 226 -2.60 -1.71 6.84
N HIS A 227 -2.94 -0.42 6.77
CA HIS A 227 -4.21 0.01 6.24
C HIS A 227 -4.08 0.51 4.82
N SER A 228 -5.03 0.08 4.00
CA SER A 228 -5.16 0.44 2.59
C SER A 228 -6.08 1.65 2.37
N ILE A 229 -6.92 1.98 3.35
CA ILE A 229 -7.87 3.10 3.30
C ILE A 229 -7.78 3.90 4.58
N LYS A 230 -7.52 5.22 4.48
CA LYS A 230 -7.48 6.19 5.57
C LYS A 230 -8.81 6.27 6.33
N PRO A 231 -8.81 6.80 7.58
CA PRO A 231 -10.06 7.07 8.31
C PRO A 231 -11.01 8.03 7.57
N THR A 232 -10.47 8.87 6.68
CA THR A 232 -11.24 9.77 5.80
C THR A 232 -11.92 9.05 4.63
N GLY A 233 -11.66 7.75 4.42
CA GLY A 233 -12.15 6.98 3.28
C GLY A 233 -11.26 7.07 2.03
N GLU A 234 -10.18 7.84 2.07
CA GLU A 234 -9.21 7.92 0.96
C GLU A 234 -8.29 6.71 0.91
N LEU A 235 -7.83 6.32 -0.29
CA LEU A 235 -6.82 5.28 -0.45
C LEU A 235 -5.49 5.74 0.16
N GLU A 236 -4.85 4.86 0.93
CA GLU A 236 -3.58 5.14 1.61
C GLU A 236 -2.40 4.86 0.69
N ARG A 237 -1.85 5.90 0.07
CA ARG A 237 -0.72 5.76 -0.85
C ARG A 237 0.55 5.26 -0.17
N LYS A 238 0.74 5.56 1.12
CA LYS A 238 1.88 5.06 1.90
C LYS A 238 1.81 3.56 2.19
N SER A 239 0.68 2.91 1.90
CA SER A 239 0.54 1.45 2.01
C SER A 239 1.13 0.69 0.82
N LEU A 240 1.79 1.37 -0.12
CA LEU A 240 2.57 0.73 -1.17
C LEU A 240 3.61 -0.15 -0.49
N HIS A 241 3.63 -1.44 -0.81
CA HIS A 241 4.52 -2.38 -0.17
C HIS A 241 5.05 -3.42 -1.14
N THR A 242 6.18 -4.02 -0.78
CA THR A 242 6.90 -5.01 -1.58
C THR A 242 7.46 -6.10 -0.67
N ALA A 243 7.68 -7.29 -1.22
CA ALA A 243 8.44 -8.35 -0.56
C ALA A 243 9.84 -8.40 -1.20
N CYS A 244 10.87 -8.00 -0.44
CA CYS A 244 12.24 -8.08 -0.90
C CYS A 244 12.64 -9.53 -1.23
N PRO A 245 13.59 -9.73 -2.16
CA PRO A 245 14.09 -11.06 -2.49
C PRO A 245 14.59 -11.80 -1.25
N VAL A 246 14.31 -13.10 -1.17
CA VAL A 246 14.96 -13.98 -0.18
C VAL A 246 16.40 -14.20 -0.61
N ILE A 247 17.37 -13.82 0.23
CA ILE A 247 18.80 -14.00 -0.03
C ILE A 247 19.24 -15.37 0.48
N LYS A 248 18.79 -15.75 1.68
CA LYS A 248 19.11 -17.02 2.33
C LYS A 248 17.91 -17.58 3.10
N GLY A 249 17.75 -18.90 3.07
CA GLY A 249 16.65 -19.60 3.71
C GLY A 249 15.38 -19.61 2.86
N ILE A 250 14.23 -19.48 3.52
CA ILE A 250 12.90 -19.47 2.90
C ILE A 250 12.00 -18.48 3.62
N LYS A 251 11.05 -17.88 2.91
CA LYS A 251 9.98 -17.07 3.52
C LYS A 251 8.65 -17.76 3.31
N TRP A 252 7.92 -17.92 4.41
CA TRP A 252 6.51 -18.27 4.40
C TRP A 252 5.70 -17.17 5.06
N SER A 253 4.62 -16.78 4.40
CA SER A 253 3.71 -15.77 4.92
C SER A 253 2.26 -16.12 4.63
N ALA A 254 1.35 -15.66 5.49
CA ALA A 254 -0.09 -15.73 5.27
C ALA A 254 -0.67 -14.32 5.28
N ALA A 255 -1.29 -13.90 4.19
CA ALA A 255 -1.99 -12.63 4.09
C ALA A 255 -3.49 -12.83 4.33
N LYS A 256 -4.07 -11.97 5.17
CA LYS A 256 -5.51 -11.81 5.31
C LYS A 256 -5.88 -10.41 4.80
N TRP A 257 -6.61 -10.36 3.70
CA TRP A 257 -7.18 -9.12 3.19
C TRP A 257 -8.58 -8.92 3.77
N ILE A 258 -8.83 -7.72 4.29
CA ILE A 258 -10.05 -7.37 5.01
C ILE A 258 -10.74 -6.26 4.22
N HIS A 259 -11.96 -6.50 3.78
CA HIS A 259 -12.78 -5.58 3.02
C HIS A 259 -13.56 -4.61 3.93
N VAL A 260 -14.00 -3.49 3.37
CA VAL A 260 -14.87 -2.54 4.10
C VAL A 260 -16.24 -3.13 4.44
N GLY A 261 -16.71 -4.12 3.68
CA GLY A 261 -17.98 -4.83 3.88
C GLY A 261 -17.82 -6.33 3.83
N HIS A 262 -18.94 -7.03 3.94
CA HIS A 262 -18.95 -8.50 3.91
C HIS A 262 -18.41 -9.04 2.57
N TYR A 263 -17.31 -9.78 2.64
CA TYR A 263 -16.73 -10.49 1.51
C TYR A 263 -17.36 -11.87 1.42
N ALA A 264 -18.22 -12.05 0.43
CA ALA A 264 -18.95 -13.28 0.23
C ALA A 264 -18.07 -14.37 -0.37
N MET A 265 -18.16 -15.56 0.20
CA MET A 265 -17.56 -16.78 -0.33
C MET A 265 -18.59 -17.89 -0.45
N GLY A 266 -18.40 -18.78 -1.43
CA GLY A 266 -19.35 -19.86 -1.72
C GLY A 266 -20.75 -19.33 -2.02
N ASN A 267 -21.71 -19.62 -1.14
CA ASN A 267 -23.13 -19.28 -1.30
C ASN A 267 -23.55 -18.00 -0.53
N GLU A 268 -22.59 -17.29 0.06
CA GLU A 268 -22.87 -16.05 0.78
C GLU A 268 -23.20 -14.90 -0.17
N GLN A 269 -23.77 -13.83 0.37
CA GLN A 269 -24.18 -12.67 -0.41
C GLN A 269 -23.30 -11.47 -0.08
N ALA A 270 -22.66 -10.90 -1.11
CA ALA A 270 -21.75 -9.78 -0.92
C ALA A 270 -22.52 -8.52 -0.48
N GLU A 271 -21.90 -7.73 0.39
CA GLU A 271 -22.40 -6.39 0.67
C GLU A 271 -21.90 -5.41 -0.40
N MET A 272 -22.83 -4.79 -1.12
CA MET A 272 -22.50 -3.76 -2.10
C MET A 272 -22.29 -2.44 -1.37
N ILE A 273 -21.03 -2.02 -1.26
CA ILE A 273 -20.68 -0.72 -0.67
C ILE A 273 -20.38 0.27 -1.78
N GLU A 274 -21.15 1.36 -1.83
CA GLU A 274 -20.83 2.48 -2.69
C GLU A 274 -19.56 3.15 -2.16
N GLN A 275 -18.47 2.97 -2.89
CA GLN A 275 -17.22 3.67 -2.62
C GLN A 275 -17.04 4.74 -3.68
N HIS A 276 -16.72 5.95 -3.24
CA HIS A 276 -16.26 7.00 -4.15
C HIS A 276 -14.74 6.83 -4.30
N PRO A 277 -14.25 6.24 -5.40
CA PRO A 277 -12.81 6.15 -5.61
C PRO A 277 -12.24 7.57 -5.63
N GLN A 278 -11.10 7.73 -4.97
CA GLN A 278 -10.41 9.02 -4.91
C GLN A 278 -10.28 9.60 -6.32
N PRO A 279 -10.65 10.87 -6.54
CA PRO A 279 -10.46 11.49 -7.85
C PRO A 279 -8.97 11.45 -8.19
N LYS A 280 -8.63 10.77 -9.29
CA LYS A 280 -7.25 10.71 -9.78
C LYS A 280 -6.76 12.14 -10.02
N VAL A 281 -5.80 12.60 -9.20
CA VAL A 281 -5.26 13.96 -9.32
C VAL A 281 -4.42 14.02 -10.59
N LYS A 282 -5.03 14.50 -11.69
CA LYS A 282 -4.28 14.79 -12.91
C LYS A 282 -3.36 15.98 -12.66
N PRO A 283 -2.09 15.93 -13.08
CA PRO A 283 -1.22 17.10 -12.96
C PRO A 283 -1.84 18.26 -13.76
N GLN A 284 -2.05 19.40 -13.11
CA GLN A 284 -2.63 20.58 -13.73
C GLN A 284 -1.52 21.44 -14.35
N ASN A 285 -1.87 22.21 -15.40
CA ASN A 285 -0.95 23.12 -16.11
C ASN A 285 0.23 22.44 -16.82
N LEU A 286 -0.01 21.29 -17.45
CA LEU A 286 1.00 20.61 -18.26
C LEU A 286 1.15 21.28 -19.65
N PRO A 287 2.34 21.23 -20.26
CA PRO A 287 2.55 21.69 -21.64
C PRO A 287 1.65 20.94 -22.64
N PRO A 288 1.24 21.57 -23.76
CA PRO A 288 0.49 20.90 -24.82
C PRO A 288 1.20 19.64 -25.31
N GLY A 289 0.47 18.52 -25.37
CA GLY A 289 1.00 17.21 -25.75
C GLY A 289 1.67 16.43 -24.61
N CYS A 290 1.82 17.01 -23.41
CA CYS A 290 2.21 16.24 -22.22
C CYS A 290 0.95 15.77 -21.47
N GLU A 291 0.46 14.59 -21.85
CA GLU A 291 -0.69 13.96 -21.23
C GLU A 291 -0.46 12.47 -21.00
N ASP A 292 -1.18 11.92 -20.03
CA ASP A 292 -1.24 10.48 -19.84
C ASP A 292 -2.31 9.88 -20.75
N SER A 293 -1.95 8.79 -21.43
CA SER A 293 -2.84 8.03 -22.31
C SER A 293 -3.51 6.84 -21.62
N ASP A 294 -3.17 6.59 -20.36
CA ASP A 294 -3.77 5.56 -19.53
C ASP A 294 -4.20 6.16 -18.18
N GLU A 295 -5.37 5.76 -17.70
CA GLU A 295 -5.89 6.26 -16.43
C GLU A 295 -5.05 5.78 -15.24
N MET A 296 -4.29 4.70 -15.38
CA MET A 296 -3.44 4.13 -14.32
C MET A 296 -2.06 4.79 -14.22
N CYS A 297 -1.73 5.72 -15.13
CA CYS A 297 -0.43 6.38 -15.16
C CYS A 297 -0.01 7.05 -13.84
N PRO A 298 -0.89 7.76 -13.09
CA PRO A 298 -0.52 8.33 -11.80
C PRO A 298 -0.10 7.26 -10.80
N ASP A 299 -0.83 6.14 -10.78
CA ASP A 299 -0.63 5.05 -9.85
C ASP A 299 0.67 4.28 -10.18
N TRP A 300 0.90 3.98 -11.46
CA TRP A 300 2.16 3.36 -11.90
C TRP A 300 3.37 4.25 -11.67
N ALA A 301 3.24 5.56 -11.90
CA ALA A 301 4.32 6.50 -11.63
C ALA A 301 4.68 6.55 -10.15
N GLU A 302 3.67 6.59 -9.27
CA GLU A 302 3.84 6.55 -7.82
C GLU A 302 4.39 5.21 -7.34
N ALA A 303 4.07 4.09 -8.00
CA ALA A 303 4.67 2.80 -7.72
C ALA A 303 6.16 2.72 -8.10
N GLY A 304 6.70 3.70 -8.86
CA GLY A 304 8.08 3.75 -9.32
C GLY A 304 8.30 3.18 -10.73
N GLU A 305 7.24 2.94 -11.50
CA GLU A 305 7.35 2.39 -12.86
C GLU A 305 8.04 3.34 -13.84
N CYS A 306 8.08 4.64 -13.55
CA CYS A 306 8.82 5.60 -14.36
C CYS A 306 10.31 5.24 -14.50
N GLU A 307 10.89 4.63 -13.46
CA GLU A 307 12.28 4.16 -13.48
C GLU A 307 12.37 2.71 -13.94
N ARG A 308 11.50 1.83 -13.41
CA ARG A 308 11.55 0.38 -13.68
C ARG A 308 11.06 -0.01 -15.08
N ASN A 309 10.14 0.76 -15.65
CA ASN A 309 9.50 0.52 -16.94
C ASN A 309 9.48 1.79 -17.80
N ALA A 310 10.61 2.50 -17.81
CA ALA A 310 10.76 3.79 -18.47
C ALA A 310 10.36 3.78 -19.96
N SER A 311 10.53 2.66 -20.68
CA SER A 311 10.18 2.56 -22.11
C SER A 311 8.67 2.61 -22.34
N PHE A 312 7.87 1.98 -21.48
CA PHE A 312 6.42 2.05 -21.55
C PHE A 312 5.89 3.36 -20.94
N MET A 313 6.46 3.76 -19.80
CA MET A 313 5.98 4.90 -19.04
C MET A 313 6.36 6.24 -19.69
N ILE A 314 7.63 6.43 -20.05
CA ILE A 314 8.17 7.69 -20.58
C ILE A 314 8.44 7.59 -22.09
N GLY A 315 8.93 6.44 -22.54
CA GLY A 315 9.32 6.20 -23.92
C GLY A 315 10.47 7.08 -24.39
N THR A 316 10.46 7.42 -25.67
CA THR A 316 11.48 8.27 -26.31
C THR A 316 10.80 9.39 -27.08
N ARG A 317 11.57 10.37 -27.54
CA ARG A 317 11.04 11.48 -28.33
C ARG A 317 10.36 11.02 -29.63
N ALA A 318 10.86 9.95 -30.24
CA ALA A 318 10.28 9.36 -31.45
C ALA A 318 9.06 8.48 -31.18
N ARG A 319 8.96 7.92 -29.97
CA ARG A 319 7.84 7.08 -29.50
C ARG A 319 7.58 7.37 -28.03
N PRO A 320 6.80 8.42 -27.71
CA PRO A 320 6.48 8.77 -26.33
C PRO A 320 5.79 7.60 -25.63
N GLY A 321 6.10 7.45 -24.34
CA GLY A 321 5.46 6.47 -23.47
C GLY A 321 4.06 6.91 -23.08
N LYS A 322 3.32 6.01 -22.43
CA LYS A 322 1.92 6.24 -22.08
C LYS A 322 1.71 7.24 -20.95
N CYS A 323 2.71 7.45 -20.11
CA CYS A 323 2.57 8.08 -18.78
C CYS A 323 3.55 9.24 -18.56
N VAL A 324 3.90 9.95 -19.64
CA VAL A 324 4.86 11.05 -19.63
C VAL A 324 4.50 12.18 -18.68
N ALA A 325 3.21 12.46 -18.48
CA ALA A 325 2.74 13.49 -17.57
C ALA A 325 2.89 13.04 -16.11
N SER A 326 2.44 11.84 -15.78
CA SER A 326 2.58 11.27 -14.44
C SER A 326 4.04 11.05 -14.03
N CYS A 327 4.90 10.69 -14.98
CA CYS A 327 6.35 10.60 -14.74
C CYS A 327 7.06 11.95 -14.69
N LYS A 328 6.35 13.07 -14.91
CA LYS A 328 6.92 14.42 -14.98
C LYS A 328 8.03 14.54 -16.03
N ARG A 329 7.89 13.81 -17.15
CA ARG A 329 8.83 13.73 -18.27
C ARG A 329 8.28 14.35 -19.56
N CYS A 330 7.63 15.51 -19.41
CA CYS A 330 7.13 16.29 -20.53
C CYS A 330 8.24 16.74 -21.51
N ASP A 331 9.50 16.76 -21.06
CA ASP A 331 10.68 17.05 -21.89
C ASP A 331 10.83 16.11 -23.09
N VAL A 332 10.26 14.89 -23.01
CA VAL A 332 10.29 13.91 -24.09
C VAL A 332 9.30 14.25 -25.21
N VAL A 333 8.26 15.02 -24.91
CA VAL A 333 7.17 15.36 -25.83
C VAL A 333 7.24 16.81 -26.31
N VAL A 334 7.79 17.70 -25.48
CA VAL A 334 7.90 19.13 -25.76
C VAL A 334 9.25 19.42 -26.42
N ASP A 335 9.25 20.06 -27.59
CA ASP A 335 10.47 20.59 -28.19
C ASP A 335 10.93 21.83 -27.42
N THR A 336 11.79 21.63 -26.41
CA THR A 336 12.41 22.72 -25.64
C THR A 336 13.46 23.50 -26.45
N GLY A 337 13.71 23.15 -27.71
CA GLY A 337 14.64 23.87 -28.60
C GLY A 337 16.12 23.71 -28.25
N ALA A 338 16.47 23.00 -27.17
CA ALA A 338 17.83 22.85 -26.68
C ALA A 338 18.76 22.09 -27.66
N GLU A 339 18.22 21.25 -28.55
CA GLU A 339 19.02 20.56 -29.58
C GLU A 339 19.30 21.43 -30.81
N ARG A 340 18.50 22.47 -31.07
CA ARG A 340 18.72 23.35 -32.23
C ARG A 340 20.01 24.14 -32.10
N THR A 341 20.36 24.56 -30.88
CA THR A 341 21.56 25.37 -30.61
C THR A 341 22.86 24.61 -30.90
N GLN A 342 22.94 23.30 -30.64
CA GLN A 342 24.12 22.49 -31.00
C GLN A 342 24.28 22.32 -32.52
N SER A 343 23.17 22.19 -33.26
CA SER A 343 23.19 22.07 -34.72
C SER A 343 23.53 23.40 -35.41
N GLU A 344 23.09 24.52 -34.83
CA GLU A 344 23.40 25.88 -35.29
C GLU A 344 24.84 26.28 -34.98
N TRP A 345 25.39 25.84 -33.83
CA TRP A 345 26.82 26.00 -33.51
C TRP A 345 27.74 25.21 -34.47
N LYS A 346 27.34 23.99 -34.85
CA LYS A 346 28.09 23.20 -35.85
C LYS A 346 27.99 23.78 -37.27
N LYS A 347 26.87 24.43 -37.62
CA LYS A 347 26.70 25.15 -38.89
C LYS A 347 27.46 26.48 -38.92
N SER A 348 27.63 27.18 -37.80
CA SER A 348 28.43 28.40 -37.75
C SER A 348 29.94 28.13 -37.91
N GLN A 349 30.43 26.95 -37.52
CA GLN A 349 31.84 26.57 -37.71
C GLN A 349 32.21 26.08 -39.11
N THR A 350 31.25 25.64 -39.94
CA THR A 350 31.51 25.18 -41.31
C THR A 350 31.40 26.29 -42.37
N GLY A 351 30.92 27.49 -42.00
CA GLY A 351 30.77 28.64 -42.90
C GLY A 351 32.02 29.49 -43.14
N SER A 352 33.14 29.26 -42.45
CA SER A 352 34.36 30.08 -42.54
C SER A 352 35.50 29.41 -43.34
N ARG A 353 35.22 28.86 -44.52
CA ARG A 353 36.26 28.54 -45.51
C ARG A 353 35.79 28.83 -46.94
N ARG A 354 36.12 30.03 -47.42
CA ARG A 354 36.32 30.52 -48.81
C ARG A 354 36.48 32.04 -48.66
N SER A 355 37.49 32.74 -49.15
CA SER A 355 38.45 32.50 -50.22
C SER A 355 39.53 33.60 -50.14
N LEU A 356 40.82 33.23 -50.12
CA LEU A 356 41.90 34.09 -50.61
C LEU A 356 42.72 33.23 -51.56
N GLY A 357 42.32 33.26 -52.83
CA GLY A 357 43.15 32.82 -53.95
C GLY A 357 43.73 34.05 -54.63
N ALA A 358 45.02 33.99 -54.94
CA ALA A 358 45.65 34.79 -55.99
C ALA A 358 45.16 34.33 -57.36
#